data_AF-A0A368N2D8-F1
#
_entry.id   AF-A0A368N2D8-F1
#
_cell.length_a   1.000
_cell.length_b   1.000
_cell.length_c   1.000
_cell.angle_alpha   90.00
_cell.angle_beta   90.00
_cell.angle_gamma   90.00
#
_symmetry.space_group_name_H-M   'P 1'
#
loop_
_entity.id
_entity.type
_entity.pdbx_description
1 polymer ?
#
loop_
_entity_poly.entity_id
_entity_poly.type
_entity_poly.pdbx_seq_one_letter_code
_entity_poly.pdbx_strand_id
1 'polypeptide(L)'
;MKYTFQDKEQIEYNIPLITRSSNLGIGLIWFFVCPFTGKVCRKVHLINGRFRHRSALPRLMYQNQIEAKKWREWNRIFANDFTIYTELYSKYFKRYYKGKMTKRFARLSKKIEETENNFNADEYLKLFKSYKN
;
A
#
# COMPACT_ATOMS: atom_id res chain seq x y z
N MET A 1 17.89 -10.00 24.12
CA MET A 1 18.28 -10.54 22.80
C MET A 1 19.58 -9.88 22.38
N LYS A 2 20.60 -10.67 21.97
CA LYS A 2 21.95 -10.19 21.67
C LYS A 2 22.42 -10.71 20.31
N TYR A 3 22.89 -9.84 19.44
CA TYR A 3 23.40 -10.19 18.10
C TYR A 3 24.33 -9.10 17.55
N THR A 4 25.10 -9.44 16.53
CA THR A 4 25.95 -8.50 15.80
C THR A 4 25.28 -8.10 14.49
N PHE A 5 25.21 -6.80 14.21
CA PHE A 5 24.70 -6.26 12.95
C PHE A 5 25.87 -5.82 12.05
N GLN A 6 25.89 -6.34 10.81
CA GLN A 6 26.91 -6.05 9.79
C GLN A 6 28.36 -6.22 10.28
N ASP A 7 28.59 -7.17 11.18
CA ASP A 7 29.91 -7.47 11.77
C ASP A 7 30.61 -6.27 12.45
N LYS A 8 29.85 -5.22 12.79
CA LYS A 8 30.37 -3.96 13.32
C LYS A 8 29.70 -3.53 14.62
N GLU A 9 28.37 -3.61 14.70
CA GLU A 9 27.60 -3.13 15.86
C GLU A 9 27.09 -4.32 16.68
N GLN A 10 27.51 -4.44 17.93
CA GLN A 10 26.85 -5.35 18.88
C GLN A 10 25.58 -4.70 19.41
N ILE A 11 24.46 -5.41 19.28
CA ILE A 11 23.15 -4.92 19.66
C ILE A 11 22.56 -5.86 20.71
N GLU A 12 22.19 -5.28 21.85
CA GLU A 12 21.57 -5.99 22.96
C GLU A 12 20.39 -5.22 23.54
N TYR A 13 19.19 -5.81 23.50
CA TYR A 13 17.97 -5.25 24.09
C TYR A 13 16.88 -6.33 24.20
N ASN A 14 15.82 -6.02 24.94
CA ASN A 14 14.68 -6.91 25.15
C ASN A 14 13.43 -6.39 24.44
N ILE A 15 12.61 -7.32 23.94
CA ILE A 15 11.29 -7.04 23.37
C ILE A 15 10.28 -7.61 24.34
N PRO A 16 9.55 -6.77 25.09
CA PRO A 16 8.55 -7.26 26.03
C PRO A 16 7.44 -8.03 25.30
N LEU A 17 6.94 -9.05 25.97
CA LEU A 17 5.81 -9.86 25.53
C LEU A 17 4.63 -9.62 26.47
N ILE A 18 3.45 -9.40 25.90
CA ILE A 18 2.20 -9.29 26.65
C ILE A 18 1.17 -10.26 26.10
N THR A 19 0.21 -10.65 26.92
CA THR A 19 -0.92 -11.47 26.50
C THR A 19 -2.19 -10.64 26.43
N ARG A 20 -3.10 -11.02 25.54
CA ARG A 20 -4.50 -10.54 25.52
C ARG A 20 -5.42 -11.72 25.30
N SER A 21 -6.62 -11.67 25.87
CA SER A 21 -7.65 -12.69 25.63
C SER A 21 -7.98 -12.77 24.14
N SER A 22 -8.16 -13.98 23.64
CA SER A 22 -8.63 -14.22 22.28
C SER A 22 -10.05 -13.67 22.10
N ASN A 23 -10.37 -13.17 20.91
CA ASN A 23 -11.73 -12.76 20.56
C ASN A 23 -12.73 -13.94 20.62
N LEU A 24 -12.25 -15.18 20.57
CA LEU A 24 -13.06 -16.39 20.73
C LEU A 24 -13.38 -16.71 22.21
N GLY A 25 -12.91 -15.90 23.16
CA GLY A 25 -13.07 -16.13 24.60
C GLY A 25 -12.22 -17.28 25.16
N ILE A 26 -11.64 -18.10 24.29
CA ILE A 26 -10.84 -19.27 24.66
C ILE A 26 -9.37 -18.98 24.32
N GLY A 27 -8.55 -18.86 25.37
CA GLY A 27 -7.09 -18.77 25.27
C GLY A 27 -6.50 -17.35 25.24
N LEU A 28 -5.17 -17.30 25.36
CA LEU A 28 -4.37 -16.08 25.35
C LEU A 28 -3.56 -15.96 24.07
N ILE A 29 -3.50 -14.75 23.54
CA ILE A 29 -2.73 -14.40 22.36
C ILE A 29 -1.53 -13.56 22.80
N TRP A 30 -0.33 -13.98 22.43
CA TRP A 30 0.92 -13.27 22.71
C TRP A 30 1.16 -12.12 21.73
N PHE A 31 1.62 -10.98 22.23
CA PHE A 31 2.00 -9.84 21.40
C PHE A 31 3.35 -9.30 21.84
N PHE A 32 4.12 -8.80 20.88
CA PHE A 32 5.33 -8.02 21.14
C PHE A 32 4.96 -6.58 21.45
N VAL A 33 5.63 -5.99 22.42
CA VAL A 33 5.64 -4.54 22.63
C VAL A 33 6.90 -3.99 21.99
N CYS A 34 6.75 -3.11 21.00
CA CYS A 34 7.91 -2.52 20.35
C CYS A 34 8.64 -1.57 21.33
N PRO A 35 9.92 -1.81 21.64
CA PRO A 35 10.65 -1.00 22.62
C PRO A 35 10.89 0.45 22.16
N PHE A 36 10.79 0.72 20.85
CA PHE A 36 11.02 2.06 20.28
C PHE A 36 9.74 2.88 20.08
N THR A 37 8.59 2.24 19.95
CA THR A 37 7.31 2.94 19.65
C THR A 37 6.24 2.71 20.71
N GLY A 38 6.45 1.77 21.65
CA GLY A 38 5.46 1.34 22.63
C GLY A 38 4.27 0.57 22.05
N LYS A 39 4.17 0.43 20.72
CA LYS A 39 3.03 -0.21 20.07
C LYS A 39 3.07 -1.72 20.22
N VAL A 40 1.88 -2.29 20.44
CA VAL A 40 1.64 -3.72 20.51
C VAL A 40 1.50 -4.29 19.10
N CYS A 41 2.20 -5.38 18.79
CA CYS A 41 2.20 -5.98 17.46
C CYS A 41 2.43 -7.49 17.48
N ARG A 42 1.98 -8.17 16.41
CA ARG A 42 2.17 -9.61 16.21
C ARG A 42 3.45 -9.96 15.44
N LYS A 43 4.00 -8.99 14.72
CA LYS A 43 5.21 -9.11 13.91
C LYS A 43 6.08 -7.88 14.16
N VAL A 44 7.36 -8.13 14.42
CA VAL A 44 8.40 -7.11 14.46
C VAL A 44 9.26 -7.23 13.20
N HIS A 45 9.77 -6.12 12.71
CA HIS A 45 10.58 -6.06 11.49
C HIS A 45 12.01 -5.65 11.85
N LEU A 46 13.02 -6.34 11.32
CA LEU A 46 14.41 -5.91 11.47
C LEU A 46 14.65 -4.71 10.55
N ILE A 47 14.86 -3.53 11.15
CA ILE A 47 15.05 -2.28 10.42
C ILE A 47 16.28 -1.57 10.99
N ASN A 48 17.26 -1.30 10.12
CA ASN A 48 18.54 -0.67 10.49
C ASN A 48 19.16 -1.34 11.72
N GLY A 49 19.25 -2.67 11.68
CA GLY A 49 19.83 -3.47 12.75
C GLY A 49 18.97 -3.64 13.99
N ARG A 50 17.75 -3.08 14.10
CA ARG A 50 16.89 -3.21 15.28
C ARG A 50 15.48 -3.71 14.92
N PHE A 51 14.92 -4.61 15.70
CA PHE A 51 13.54 -5.10 15.60
C PHE A 51 12.57 -4.03 16.06
N ARG A 52 11.78 -3.51 15.12
CA ARG A 52 10.89 -2.38 15.31
C ARG A 52 9.49 -2.70 14.79
N HIS A 53 8.49 -2.00 15.32
CA HIS A 53 7.16 -1.97 14.72
C HIS A 53 7.23 -1.29 13.36
N ARG A 54 6.42 -1.73 12.39
CA ARG A 54 6.39 -1.16 11.02
C ARG A 54 6.19 0.36 11.00
N SER A 55 5.49 0.93 11.98
CA SER A 55 5.27 2.38 12.05
C SER A 55 6.51 3.18 12.46
N ALA A 56 7.59 2.53 12.89
CA ALA A 56 8.84 3.22 13.24
C ALA A 56 9.54 3.80 12.00
N LEU A 57 9.27 3.25 10.81
CA LEU A 57 9.77 3.79 9.55
C LEU A 57 8.64 3.90 8.52
N PRO A 58 7.92 5.03 8.48
CA PRO A 58 6.79 5.21 7.56
C PRO A 58 7.18 5.15 6.08
N ARG A 59 8.47 5.35 5.74
CA ARG A 59 8.96 5.38 4.35
C ARG A 59 9.61 4.09 3.86
N LEU A 60 9.70 3.04 4.70
CA LEU A 60 10.41 1.81 4.34
C LEU A 60 9.55 0.86 3.49
N MET A 61 8.24 0.88 3.70
CA MET A 61 7.32 -0.06 3.05
C MET A 61 6.78 0.54 1.75
N TYR A 62 6.61 -0.29 0.72
CA TYR A 62 5.85 0.13 -0.45
C TYR A 62 4.42 0.50 -0.04
N GLN A 63 3.84 1.54 -0.64
CA GLN A 63 2.47 1.97 -0.35
C GLN A 63 1.49 0.78 -0.42
N ASN A 64 1.58 -0.02 -1.48
CA ASN A 64 0.76 -1.22 -1.67
C ASN A 64 0.87 -2.23 -0.52
N GLN A 65 1.95 -2.28 0.26
CA GLN A 65 2.09 -3.19 1.40
C GLN A 65 1.38 -2.71 2.66
N ILE A 66 1.17 -1.39 2.79
CA ILE A 66 0.49 -0.79 3.93
C ILE A 66 -0.99 -0.50 3.66
N GLU A 67 -1.41 -0.58 2.39
CA GLU A 67 -2.79 -0.40 1.96
C GLU A 67 -3.73 -1.51 2.45
N ALA A 68 -4.96 -1.12 2.80
CA ALA A 68 -6.02 -2.06 3.13
C ALA A 68 -6.35 -2.95 1.91
N LYS A 69 -6.79 -4.19 2.15
CA LYS A 69 -7.16 -5.13 1.07
C LYS A 69 -8.19 -4.52 0.11
N LYS A 70 -9.19 -3.80 0.65
CA LYS A 70 -10.19 -3.09 -0.16
C LYS A 70 -9.49 -2.06 -1.07
N TRP A 71 -8.63 -1.21 -0.53
CA TRP A 71 -7.95 -0.17 -1.30
C TRP A 71 -7.01 -0.71 -2.40
N ARG A 72 -6.32 -1.83 -2.14
CA ARG A 72 -5.51 -2.51 -3.16
C ARG A 72 -6.34 -2.97 -4.36
N GLU A 73 -7.55 -3.47 -4.11
CA GLU A 73 -8.45 -3.92 -5.18
C GLU A 73 -8.98 -2.74 -6.00
N TRP A 74 -9.31 -1.63 -5.33
CA TRP A 74 -9.67 -0.38 -6.00
C TRP A 74 -8.52 0.15 -6.87
N ASN A 75 -7.30 0.21 -6.33
CA ASN A 75 -6.12 0.64 -7.08
C ASN A 75 -5.84 -0.27 -8.28
N ARG A 76 -6.05 -1.58 -8.16
CA ARG A 76 -5.86 -2.53 -9.27
C ARG A 76 -6.75 -2.19 -10.48
N ILE A 77 -7.99 -1.80 -10.23
CA ILE A 77 -8.98 -1.51 -11.28
C ILE A 77 -8.83 -0.08 -11.80
N PHE A 78 -8.70 0.90 -10.89
CA PHE A 78 -8.85 2.32 -11.26
C PHE A 78 -7.53 3.12 -11.34
N ALA A 79 -6.40 2.61 -10.86
CA ALA A 79 -5.18 3.44 -10.78
C ALA A 79 -4.75 3.98 -12.15
N ASN A 80 -4.85 3.17 -13.20
CA ASN A 80 -4.52 3.61 -14.56
C ASN A 80 -5.45 4.74 -15.02
N ASP A 81 -6.76 4.62 -14.79
CA ASP A 81 -7.74 5.62 -15.17
C ASP A 81 -7.47 6.96 -14.50
N PHE A 82 -7.22 6.94 -13.18
CA PHE A 82 -6.84 8.15 -12.46
C PHE A 82 -5.61 8.82 -13.06
N THR A 83 -4.56 8.07 -13.43
CA THR A 83 -3.38 8.67 -14.08
C THR A 83 -3.67 9.27 -15.45
N ILE A 84 -4.52 8.63 -16.26
CA ILE A 84 -4.88 9.09 -17.61
C ILE A 84 -5.68 10.39 -17.50
N TYR A 85 -6.72 10.40 -16.67
CA TYR A 85 -7.62 11.56 -16.55
C TYR A 85 -6.95 12.73 -15.82
N THR A 86 -6.11 12.47 -14.81
CA THR A 86 -5.32 13.55 -14.18
C THR A 86 -4.37 14.22 -15.18
N GLU A 87 -3.77 13.46 -16.09
CA GLU A 87 -2.94 14.02 -17.16
C GLU A 87 -3.78 14.82 -18.15
N LEU A 88 -4.91 14.26 -18.62
CA LEU A 88 -5.79 14.84 -19.63
C LEU A 88 -6.42 16.16 -19.19
N TYR A 89 -6.76 16.28 -17.90
CA TYR A 89 -7.40 17.46 -17.31
C TYR A 89 -6.40 18.41 -16.61
N SER A 90 -5.09 18.20 -16.80
CA SER A 90 -4.08 19.13 -16.27
C SER A 90 -4.15 20.52 -16.92
N LYS A 91 -3.87 21.58 -16.14
CA LYS A 91 -4.10 23.00 -16.50
C LYS A 91 -3.56 23.41 -17.89
N TYR A 92 -2.45 22.83 -18.33
CA TYR A 92 -1.78 23.20 -19.59
C TYR A 92 -1.78 22.09 -20.64
N PHE A 93 -2.68 21.11 -20.50
CA PHE A 93 -2.78 20.03 -21.46
C PHE A 93 -3.33 20.53 -22.81
N LYS A 94 -2.53 20.41 -23.87
CA LYS A 94 -2.94 20.74 -25.24
C LYS A 94 -3.29 19.48 -26.03
N ARG A 95 -4.56 19.34 -26.37
CA ARG A 95 -5.07 18.24 -27.22
C ARG A 95 -4.62 18.38 -28.68
N TYR A 96 -4.59 19.62 -29.18
CA TYR A 96 -4.25 19.93 -30.55
C TYR A 96 -3.20 21.04 -30.63
N TYR A 97 -2.36 20.98 -31.66
CA TYR A 97 -1.43 22.02 -32.06
C TYR A 97 -1.49 22.17 -33.59
N LYS A 98 -1.74 23.39 -34.07
CA LYS A 98 -1.95 23.67 -35.51
C LYS A 98 -2.99 22.73 -36.16
N GLY A 99 -4.11 22.48 -35.48
CA GLY A 99 -5.18 21.59 -35.95
C GLY A 99 -4.85 20.09 -35.89
N LYS A 100 -3.61 19.70 -35.58
CA LYS A 100 -3.20 18.30 -35.47
C LYS A 100 -3.21 17.84 -34.02
N MET A 101 -3.60 16.59 -33.80
CA MET A 101 -3.53 15.96 -32.48
C MET A 101 -2.08 15.95 -31.98
N THR A 102 -1.87 16.34 -30.72
CA THR A 102 -0.53 16.26 -30.13
C THR A 102 -0.16 14.80 -29.85
N LYS A 103 1.14 14.46 -29.94
CA LYS A 103 1.62 13.11 -29.61
C LYS A 103 1.21 12.68 -28.20
N ARG A 104 1.19 13.63 -27.27
CA ARG A 104 0.78 13.40 -25.87
C ARG A 104 -0.70 13.02 -25.79
N PHE A 105 -1.58 13.72 -26.52
CA PHE A 105 -2.99 13.40 -26.56
C PHE A 105 -3.26 12.07 -27.27
N ALA A 106 -2.61 11.80 -28.40
CA ALA A 106 -2.72 10.53 -29.11
C ALA A 106 -2.37 9.32 -28.22
N ARG A 107 -1.31 9.44 -27.41
CA ARG A 107 -0.93 8.41 -26.43
C ARG A 107 -2.02 8.18 -25.38
N LEU A 108 -2.63 9.24 -24.84
CA LEU A 108 -3.70 9.10 -23.86
C LEU A 108 -4.97 8.53 -24.49
N SER A 109 -5.35 8.96 -25.70
CA SER A 109 -6.51 8.42 -26.42
C SER A 109 -6.39 6.92 -26.65
N LYS A 110 -5.21 6.43 -27.06
CA LYS A 110 -4.96 4.98 -27.22
C LYS A 110 -5.14 4.22 -25.91
N LYS A 111 -4.66 4.78 -24.78
CA LYS A 111 -4.84 4.16 -23.47
C LYS A 111 -6.30 4.12 -23.03
N ILE A 112 -7.08 5.18 -23.32
CA ILE A 112 -8.52 5.21 -23.03
C ILE A 112 -9.23 4.13 -23.82
N GLU A 113 -8.94 4.02 -25.11
CA GLU A 113 -9.49 2.97 -25.99
C GLU A 113 -9.12 1.57 -25.50
N GLU A 114 -7.86 1.36 -25.09
CA GLU A 114 -7.43 0.09 -24.49
C GLU A 114 -8.16 -0.22 -23.18
N THR A 115 -8.40 0.77 -22.31
CA THR A 115 -9.19 0.58 -21.09
C THR A 115 -10.65 0.24 -21.41
N GLU A 116 -11.28 0.97 -22.32
CA GLU A 116 -12.67 0.76 -22.73
C GLU A 116 -12.88 -0.63 -23.33
N ASN A 117 -11.96 -1.09 -24.18
CA ASN A 117 -12.01 -2.43 -24.75
C ASN A 117 -11.82 -3.55 -23.71
N ASN A 118 -11.07 -3.28 -22.64
CA ASN A 118 -10.86 -4.24 -21.54
C ASN A 118 -11.87 -4.06 -20.40
N PHE A 119 -12.92 -3.25 -20.59
CA PHE A 119 -13.91 -3.00 -19.56
C PHE A 119 -14.69 -4.27 -19.20
N ASN A 120 -14.69 -4.63 -17.92
CA ASN A 120 -15.42 -5.78 -17.39
C ASN A 120 -16.47 -5.33 -16.37
N ALA A 121 -17.73 -5.24 -16.78
CA ALA A 121 -18.82 -4.79 -15.92
C ALA A 121 -18.98 -5.63 -14.63
N ASP A 122 -18.76 -6.95 -14.71
CA ASP A 122 -18.92 -7.87 -13.58
C ASP A 122 -17.89 -7.62 -12.49
N GLU A 123 -16.64 -7.33 -12.87
CA GLU A 123 -15.56 -7.01 -11.95
C GLU A 123 -15.86 -5.73 -11.15
N TYR A 124 -16.40 -4.71 -11.81
CA TYR A 124 -16.82 -3.47 -11.19
C TYR A 124 -18.01 -3.69 -10.25
N LEU A 125 -19.04 -4.40 -10.70
CA LEU A 125 -20.22 -4.73 -9.88
C LEU A 125 -19.83 -5.50 -8.60
N LYS A 126 -18.88 -6.44 -8.70
CA LYS A 126 -18.35 -7.19 -7.56
C LYS A 126 -17.63 -6.28 -6.56
N LEU A 127 -16.85 -5.33 -7.04
CA LEU A 127 -16.18 -4.34 -6.20
C LEU A 127 -17.19 -3.43 -5.47
N PHE A 128 -18.19 -2.91 -6.19
CA PHE A 128 -19.23 -2.05 -5.59
C PHE A 128 -20.04 -2.79 -4.52
N LYS A 129 -20.43 -4.05 -4.77
CA LYS A 129 -21.13 -4.88 -3.78
C LYS A 129 -20.27 -5.14 -2.53
N SER A 130 -18.95 -5.31 -2.69
CA SER A 130 -17.99 -5.46 -1.58
C SER A 130 -17.82 -4.20 -0.73
N TYR A 131 -18.17 -3.03 -1.26
CA TYR A 131 -18.12 -1.76 -0.52
C TYR A 131 -19.36 -1.52 0.35
N LYS A 132 -20.52 -2.04 -0.07
CA LYS A 132 -21.81 -1.85 0.61
C LYS A 132 -21.97 -2.74 1.87
N ASN A 133 -21.06 -3.71 2.06
CA ASN A 133 -20.93 -4.59 3.22
C ASN A 133 -19.67 -4.27 4.03
#